data_AF-A0A2E2EG80-F1
#
_entry.id   AF-A0A2E2EG80-F1
#
_cell.length_a   1.000
_cell.length_b   1.000
_cell.length_c   1.000
_cell.angle_alpha   90.00
_cell.angle_beta   90.00
_cell.angle_gamma   90.00
#
_symmetry.space_group_name_H-M   'P 1'
#
loop_
_entity.id
_entity.type
_entity.pdbx_description
1 polymer ?
#
loop_
_entity_poly.entity_id
_entity_poly.type
_entity_poly.pdbx_seq_one_letter_code
_entity_poly.pdbx_strand_id
1 'polypeptide(L)'
;MAHHIVPLKTNLITLLSLVGLTIITVLTAKFVDLGDYNLLLAMFIACIKASIVLGWFMHLKYDGMMNRTIALCGVAFLLLFVGFSYIDLFFR
;
A
#
# COMPACT_ATOMS: atom_id res chain seq x y z
N MET A 1 15.10 -7.12 27.01
CA MET A 1 13.98 -6.20 26.74
C MET A 1 14.55 -4.82 26.43
N ALA A 2 15.03 -4.61 25.20
CA ALA A 2 15.41 -3.28 24.73
C ALA A 2 14.22 -2.78 23.91
N HIS A 3 13.45 -1.87 24.51
CA HIS A 3 12.28 -1.23 23.91
C HIS A 3 12.79 -0.30 22.80
N HIS A 4 13.03 -0.86 21.60
CA HIS A 4 13.38 -0.08 20.40
C HIS A 4 12.11 0.60 19.90
N ILE A 5 11.68 1.62 20.63
CA ILE A 5 10.63 2.52 20.17
C ILE A 5 11.20 3.21 18.93
N VAL A 6 10.65 2.89 17.77
CA VAL A 6 10.90 3.69 16.56
C VAL A 6 10.66 5.15 16.93
N PRO A 7 11.64 6.05 16.71
CA PRO A 7 11.50 7.43 17.12
C PRO A 7 10.23 8.00 16.49
N LEU A 8 9.40 8.68 17.30
CA LEU A 8 8.13 9.26 16.85
C LEU A 8 8.29 10.12 15.59
N LYS A 9 9.47 10.71 15.41
CA LYS A 9 9.86 11.45 14.20
C LYS A 9 9.72 10.63 12.91
N THR A 10 10.13 9.37 12.91
CA THR A 10 10.02 8.48 11.75
C THR A 10 8.55 8.23 11.39
N ASN A 11 7.72 7.91 12.38
CA ASN A 11 6.29 7.67 12.17
C ASN A 11 5.56 8.94 11.69
N LEU A 12 5.96 10.10 12.21
CA LEU A 12 5.40 11.39 11.80
C LEU A 12 5.78 11.78 10.36
N ILE A 13 7.02 11.50 9.94
CA ILE A 13 7.46 11.71 8.55
C ILE A 13 6.70 10.79 7.60
N THR A 14 6.51 9.52 7.96
CA THR A 14 5.73 8.59 7.14
C THR A 14 4.26 9.00 7.08
N LEU A 15 3.68 9.50 8.18
CA LEU A 15 2.32 10.02 8.20
C LEU A 15 2.17 11.21 7.25
N LEU A 16 3.10 12.17 7.27
CA LEU A 16 3.12 13.29 6.32
C LEU A 16 3.22 12.82 4.86
N SER A 17 4.06 11.81 4.59
CA SER A 17 4.14 11.20 3.25
C SER A 17 2.79 10.60 2.82
N LEU A 18 2.12 9.84 3.69
CA LEU A 18 0.80 9.27 3.40
C LEU A 18 -0.27 10.34 3.15
N VAL A 19 -0.26 11.42 3.93
CA VAL A 19 -1.17 12.55 3.75
C VAL A 19 -0.90 13.23 2.40
N GLY A 20 0.37 13.46 2.06
CA GLY A 20 0.78 13.97 0.75
C GLY A 20 0.28 13.10 -0.41
N LEU A 21 0.48 11.79 -0.35
CA LEU A 21 -0.06 10.85 -1.36
C LEU A 21 -1.59 10.89 -1.43
N THR A 22 -2.27 11.08 -0.31
CA THR A 22 -3.75 11.17 -0.29
C THR A 22 -4.24 12.46 -0.94
N ILE A 23 -3.58 13.58 -0.68
CA ILE A 23 -3.87 14.86 -1.37
C ILE A 23 -3.67 14.71 -2.88
N ILE A 24 -2.56 14.08 -3.29
CA ILE A 24 -2.31 13.80 -4.71
C ILE A 24 -3.42 12.93 -5.29
N THR A 25 -3.85 11.86 -4.61
CA THR A 25 -4.94 11.00 -5.09
C THR A 25 -6.25 11.76 -5.28
N VAL A 26 -6.60 12.65 -4.34
CA VAL A 26 -7.83 13.45 -4.43
C VAL A 26 -7.73 14.49 -5.54
N LEU A 27 -6.56 15.12 -5.72
CA LEU A 27 -6.31 16.06 -6.80
C LEU A 27 -6.40 15.37 -8.15
N THR A 28 -5.74 14.24 -8.31
CA THR A 28 -5.80 13.42 -9.52
C THR A 28 -7.24 13.00 -9.82
N ALA A 29 -7.97 12.50 -8.82
CA ALA A 29 -9.35 12.05 -9.00
C ALA A 29 -10.32 13.20 -9.35
N LYS A 30 -10.09 14.43 -8.87
CA LYS A 30 -10.98 15.59 -9.10
C LYS A 30 -10.64 16.41 -10.34
N PHE A 31 -9.35 16.50 -10.71
CA PHE A 31 -8.88 17.42 -11.74
C PHE A 31 -8.38 16.72 -13.01
N VAL A 32 -8.17 15.40 -12.96
CA VAL A 32 -7.66 14.64 -14.10
C VAL A 32 -8.73 13.64 -14.54
N ASP A 33 -9.59 14.07 -15.47
CA ASP A 33 -10.57 13.22 -16.12
C ASP A 33 -9.90 12.37 -17.21
N LEU A 34 -9.20 11.31 -16.78
CA LEU A 34 -8.58 10.30 -17.65
C LEU A 34 -9.58 9.24 -18.16
N GLY A 35 -10.88 9.44 -17.96
CA GLY A 35 -11.92 8.44 -18.27
C GLY A 35 -11.66 7.12 -17.53
N ASP A 36 -11.64 6.02 -18.27
CA ASP A 36 -11.43 4.66 -17.74
C ASP A 36 -10.05 4.45 -17.08
N TYR A 37 -9.04 5.23 -17.46
CA TYR A 37 -7.70 5.13 -16.87
C TYR A 37 -7.60 5.72 -15.46
N ASN A 38 -8.61 6.48 -15.02
CA ASN A 38 -8.62 7.08 -13.69
C ASN A 38 -8.64 5.99 -12.59
N LEU A 39 -9.35 4.88 -12.83
CA LEU A 39 -9.38 3.74 -11.91
C LEU A 39 -8.00 3.07 -11.80
N LEU A 40 -7.33 2.84 -12.93
CA LEU A 40 -5.99 2.23 -12.96
C LEU A 40 -4.98 3.11 -12.21
N LEU A 41 -5.05 4.43 -12.43
CA LEU A 41 -4.19 5.40 -11.75
C LEU A 41 -4.46 5.45 -10.24
N ALA A 42 -5.73 5.46 -9.83
CA ALA A 42 -6.12 5.42 -8.42
C ALA A 42 -5.63 4.15 -7.72
N MET A 43 -5.77 2.99 -8.36
CA MET A 43 -5.28 1.71 -7.83
C MET A 43 -3.75 1.67 -7.73
N PHE A 44 -3.04 2.26 -8.67
CA PHE A 44 -1.58 2.38 -8.62
C PHE A 44 -1.12 3.23 -7.43
N ILE A 45 -1.73 4.40 -7.22
CA ILE A 45 -1.42 5.26 -6.07
C ILE A 45 -1.76 4.54 -4.75
N ALA A 46 -2.87 3.81 -4.71
CA ALA A 46 -3.25 3.00 -3.55
C ALA A 46 -2.20 1.92 -3.23
N CYS A 47 -1.64 1.24 -4.23
CA CYS A 47 -0.58 0.24 -4.04
C CYS A 47 0.71 0.85 -3.45
N ILE A 48 1.11 2.05 -3.91
CA ILE A 48 2.27 2.76 -3.36
C ILE A 48 2.02 3.09 -1.89
N LYS A 49 0.84 3.64 -1.57
CA LYS A 49 0.47 3.97 -0.19
C LYS A 49 0.47 2.73 0.70
N ALA A 50 -0.09 1.62 0.24
CA ALA A 50 -0.08 0.34 0.96
C ALA A 50 1.34 -0.16 1.23
N SER A 51 2.26 -0.04 0.26
CA SER A 51 3.66 -0.43 0.40
C SER A 51 4.38 0.37 1.50
N ILE A 52 4.11 1.68 1.59
CA ILE A 52 4.67 2.54 2.65
C ILE A 52 4.11 2.14 4.03
N VAL A 53 2.81 1.86 4.13
CA VAL A 53 2.17 1.36 5.37
C VAL A 53 2.81 0.05 5.83
N LEU A 54 2.95 -0.91 4.91
CA LEU A 54 3.50 -2.23 5.21
C LEU A 54 4.97 -2.13 5.67
N GLY A 55 5.78 -1.28 5.02
CA GLY A 55 7.19 -1.13 5.35
C GLY A 55 7.44 -0.42 6.68
N TRP A 56 6.71 0.65 6.97
CA TRP A 56 7.00 1.56 8.09
C TRP A 56 6.03 1.42 9.26
N PHE A 57 4.72 1.46 9.02
CA PHE A 57 3.71 1.44 10.10
C PHE A 57 3.54 0.06 10.71
N MET A 58 3.59 -1.00 9.90
CA MET A 58 3.59 -2.39 10.40
C MET A 58 4.96 -2.82 10.95
N HIS A 59 5.93 -1.89 10.99
CA HIS A 59 7.29 -2.12 11.49
C HIS A 59 8.03 -3.26 10.78
N LEU A 60 7.53 -3.72 9.62
CA LEU A 60 8.01 -4.90 8.89
C LEU A 60 9.46 -4.77 8.39
N LYS A 61 9.96 -3.53 8.28
CA LYS A 61 11.37 -3.23 7.97
C LYS A 61 12.30 -3.41 9.17
N TYR A 62 11.78 -3.25 10.38
CA TYR A 62 12.54 -3.24 11.64
C TYR A 62 12.35 -4.50 12.47
N ASP A 63 11.29 -5.26 12.16
CA ASP A 63 10.95 -6.51 12.82
C ASP A 63 11.74 -7.70 12.24
N GLY A 64 11.63 -8.85 12.91
CA GLY A 64 12.31 -10.08 12.51
C GLY A 64 11.91 -10.56 11.10
N MET A 65 12.82 -11.30 10.46
CA MET A 65 12.64 -11.84 9.10
C MET A 65 11.37 -12.70 8.95
N MET A 66 10.90 -13.31 10.05
CA MET A 66 9.65 -14.09 10.08
C MET A 66 8.41 -13.24 9.80
N ASN A 67 8.27 -12.06 10.44
CA ASN A 67 7.09 -11.19 10.26
C ASN A 67 7.02 -10.68 8.80
N ARG A 68 8.18 -10.33 8.23
CA ARG A 68 8.29 -9.92 6.83
C ARG A 68 7.83 -11.02 5.85
N THR A 69 8.23 -12.26 6.08
CA THR A 69 7.83 -13.39 5.23
C THR A 69 6.33 -13.66 5.32
N ILE A 70 5.74 -13.60 6.52
CA ILE A 70 4.29 -13.82 6.71
C ILE A 70 3.48 -12.75 5.96
N ALA A 71 3.86 -11.48 6.09
CA ALA A 71 3.18 -10.39 5.38
C ALA A 71 3.33 -10.52 3.85
N LEU A 72 4.51 -10.89 3.34
CA LEU A 72 4.71 -11.17 1.91
C LEU A 72 3.85 -12.33 1.42
N CYS A 73 3.73 -13.39 2.22
CA CYS A 73 2.85 -14.53 1.91
C CYS A 73 1.39 -14.09 1.81
N GLY A 74 0.91 -13.27 2.76
CA GLY A 74 -0.45 -12.72 2.73
C GLY A 74 -0.71 -11.87 1.48
N VAL A 75 0.22 -11.00 1.09
CA VAL A 75 0.12 -10.21 -0.13
C VAL A 75 0.14 -11.10 -1.38
N ALA A 76 0.98 -12.13 -1.41
CA ALA A 76 1.02 -13.08 -2.52
C ALA A 76 -0.31 -13.82 -2.69
N PHE A 77 -0.91 -14.29 -1.60
CA PHE A 77 -2.24 -14.93 -1.63
C PHE A 77 -3.34 -13.98 -2.08
N LEU A 78 -3.31 -12.71 -1.65
CA LEU A 78 -4.25 -11.69 -2.11
C LEU A 78 -4.15 -11.50 -3.63
N LEU A 79 -2.93 -11.33 -4.16
CA LEU A 79 -2.70 -11.18 -5.59
C LEU A 79 -3.18 -12.40 -6.38
N LEU A 80 -2.97 -13.60 -5.84
CA LEU A 80 -3.43 -14.85 -6.43
C LEU A 80 -4.97 -14.86 -6.54
N PHE A 81 -5.66 -14.49 -5.45
CA PHE A 81 -7.13 -14.42 -5.40
C PHE A 81 -7.70 -13.38 -6.38
N VAL A 82 -7.12 -12.17 -6.40
CA VAL A 82 -7.55 -11.10 -7.32
C VAL A 82 -7.27 -11.49 -8.77
N GLY A 83 -6.12 -12.12 -9.04
CA GLY A 83 -5.77 -12.62 -10.36
C GLY A 83 -6.78 -13.64 -10.89
N PHE A 84 -7.14 -14.64 -10.08
CA PHE A 84 -8.17 -15.60 -10.46
C PHE A 84 -9.54 -14.95 -10.65
N SER A 85 -9.94 -14.03 -9.79
CA SER A 85 -11.22 -13.32 -9.92
C SER A 85 -11.28 -12.49 -11.21
N TYR A 86 -10.16 -11.90 -11.63
CA TYR A 86 -10.08 -11.15 -12.89
C TYR A 86 -10.16 -12.07 -14.11
N ILE A 87 -9.48 -13.22 -14.07
CA ILE A 87 -9.57 -14.23 -15.13
C ILE A 87 -11.02 -14.73 -15.25
N ASP A 88 -11.68 -15.04 -14.14
CA ASP A 88 -13.08 -15.49 -14.12
C ASP A 88 -14.02 -14.46 -14.77
N LEU A 89 -13.86 -13.17 -14.44
CA LEU A 89 -14.64 -12.09 -15.03
C LEU A 89 -14.45 -11.96 -16.54
N PHE A 90 -13.24 -12.24 -17.04
CA PHE A 90 -12.92 -12.13 -18.47
C PHE A 90 -13.47 -13.28 -19.31
N PHE A 91 -13.55 -14.48 -18.72
CA PHE A 91 -14.05 -15.68 -19.41
C PHE A 91 -15.55 -15.94 -19.22
N ARG A 92 -16.26 -15.09 -18.47
CA ARG A 92 -17.71 -15.12 -18.29
C ARG A 92 -18.45 -14.37 -19.40
#